data_AF-A0A5C9C5T5-F1
#
_entry.id   AF-A0A5C9C5T5-F1
#
_cell.length_a   1.000
_cell.length_b   1.000
_cell.length_c   1.000
_cell.angle_alpha   90.00
_cell.angle_beta   90.00
_cell.angle_gamma   90.00
#
_symmetry.space_group_name_H-M   'P 1'
#
loop_
_entity.id
_entity.type
_entity.pdbx_description
1 polymer ?
#
loop_
_entity_poly.entity_id
_entity_poly.type
_entity_poly.pdbx_seq_one_letter_code
_entity_poly.pdbx_strand_id
1 'polypeptide(L)'
;ILNSEDTMIDQTKMHHVARLGGDWYCKVDSTNLFKVAKPNTQLAIGLDALPTSIRNSSVLTGNHLGQLGNVHEEPSVDPSFHDDRLKNIIQYYSINPNEMEKELHLYAAELLNQQKVTEAWQILLAGEL
;
A
#
# COMPACT_ATOMS: atom_id res chain seq x y z
N ILE A 1 10.29 -27.52 2.24
CA ILE A 1 11.00 -26.23 2.40
C ILE A 1 10.91 -25.39 1.13
N LEU A 2 10.97 -25.98 -0.06
CA LEU A 2 10.85 -25.25 -1.32
C LEU A 2 9.41 -24.75 -1.57
N ASN A 3 9.28 -23.82 -2.52
CA ASN A 3 8.01 -23.39 -3.10
C ASN A 3 7.37 -24.53 -3.92
N SER A 4 6.14 -24.34 -4.41
CA SER A 4 5.43 -25.37 -5.17
C SER A 4 6.09 -25.79 -6.49
N GLU A 5 7.00 -24.96 -7.01
CA GLU A 5 7.74 -25.20 -8.25
C GLU A 5 9.15 -25.76 -8.02
N ASP A 6 9.55 -25.98 -6.76
CA ASP A 6 10.90 -26.42 -6.36
C ASP A 6 12.06 -25.54 -6.88
N THR A 7 11.78 -24.29 -7.25
CA THR A 7 12.76 -23.33 -7.82
C THR A 7 13.43 -22.47 -6.75
N MET A 8 12.79 -22.29 -5.60
CA MET A 8 13.30 -21.46 -4.50
C MET A 8 12.78 -21.92 -3.14
N ILE A 9 13.42 -21.44 -2.08
CA ILE A 9 12.98 -21.66 -0.70
C ILE A 9 11.69 -20.90 -0.44
N ASP A 10 10.68 -21.57 0.11
CA ASP A 10 9.48 -20.95 0.63
C ASP A 10 9.72 -20.54 2.09
N GLN A 11 10.02 -19.25 2.26
CA GLN A 11 10.25 -18.62 3.57
C GLN A 11 9.08 -18.75 4.55
N THR A 12 7.85 -19.00 4.08
CA THR A 12 6.70 -19.21 4.97
C THR A 12 6.72 -20.57 5.67
N LYS A 13 7.51 -21.52 5.16
CA LYS A 13 7.66 -22.87 5.71
C LYS A 13 8.83 -22.99 6.70
N MET A 14 9.39 -21.87 7.14
CA MET A 14 10.57 -21.80 8.01
C MET A 14 10.31 -20.89 9.22
N HIS A 15 11.03 -21.16 10.31
CA HIS A 15 11.01 -20.33 11.52
C HIS A 15 12.18 -19.36 11.52
N HIS A 16 12.00 -18.23 10.85
CA HIS A 16 13.01 -17.18 10.82
C HIS A 16 13.01 -16.38 12.14
N VAL A 17 14.20 -15.92 12.53
CA VAL A 17 14.41 -15.00 13.65
C VAL A 17 15.21 -13.82 13.12
N ALA A 18 14.76 -12.60 13.44
CA ALA A 18 15.46 -11.37 13.10
C ALA A 18 16.14 -10.78 14.34
N ARG A 19 17.36 -10.24 14.17
CA ARG A 19 18.06 -9.48 15.21
C ARG A 19 17.54 -8.04 15.21
N LEU A 20 17.29 -7.50 16.39
CA LEU A 20 16.92 -6.09 16.60
C LEU A 20 18.05 -5.35 17.34
N GLY A 21 17.80 -4.11 17.76
CA GLY A 21 18.75 -3.34 18.56
C GLY A 21 18.96 -3.91 19.97
N GLY A 22 20.18 -3.79 20.50
CA GLY A 22 20.53 -4.33 21.83
C GLY A 22 20.42 -5.86 21.84
N ASP A 23 19.86 -6.43 22.92
CA ASP A 23 19.71 -7.88 23.09
C ASP A 23 18.41 -8.46 22.51
N TRP A 24 17.62 -7.65 21.81
CA TRP A 24 16.31 -8.03 21.33
C TRP A 24 16.34 -8.88 20.05
N TYR A 25 15.37 -9.79 19.95
CA TYR A 25 15.11 -10.61 18.78
C TYR A 25 13.62 -10.62 18.46
N CYS A 26 13.29 -10.77 17.19
CA CYS A 26 11.92 -10.87 16.69
C CYS A 26 11.69 -12.23 16.04
N LYS A 27 10.55 -12.85 16.36
CA LYS A 27 10.04 -14.00 15.62
C LYS A 27 9.37 -13.50 14.34
N VAL A 28 9.80 -14.01 13.20
CA VAL A 28 9.17 -13.70 11.91
C VAL A 28 8.02 -14.66 11.69
N ASP A 29 6.82 -14.14 11.46
CA ASP A 29 5.63 -14.91 11.15
C ASP A 29 4.66 -14.12 10.25
N SER A 30 3.50 -14.70 9.93
CA SER A 30 2.53 -14.11 9.01
C SER A 30 1.99 -12.74 9.46
N THR A 31 2.15 -12.36 10.73
CA THR A 31 1.70 -11.06 11.22
C THR A 31 2.64 -9.92 10.83
N ASN A 32 3.90 -10.23 10.51
CA ASN A 32 4.94 -9.26 10.20
C ASN A 32 5.67 -9.51 8.86
N LEU A 33 5.47 -10.68 8.25
CA LEU A 33 6.02 -11.01 6.94
C LEU A 33 5.13 -10.43 5.83
N PHE A 34 5.70 -9.56 5.00
CA PHE A 34 5.03 -9.01 3.83
C PHE A 34 5.93 -9.05 2.60
N LYS A 35 5.32 -8.99 1.41
CA LYS A 35 6.01 -8.98 0.12
C LYS A 35 5.84 -7.60 -0.49
N VAL A 36 6.96 -6.98 -0.83
CA VAL A 36 7.00 -5.78 -1.69
C VAL A 36 7.64 -6.19 -3.00
N ALA A 37 7.12 -5.72 -4.13
CA ALA A 37 7.73 -5.93 -5.43
C ALA A 37 9.17 -5.37 -5.41
N LYS A 38 10.14 -6.14 -5.91
CA LYS A 38 11.52 -5.62 -6.03
C LYS A 38 11.47 -4.34 -6.87
N PRO A 39 12.10 -3.23 -6.42
CA PRO A 39 12.19 -2.03 -7.24
C PRO A 39 12.91 -2.40 -8.55
N ASN A 40 12.19 -2.32 -9.66
CA ASN A 40 12.73 -2.64 -10.97
C ASN A 40 13.66 -1.52 -11.40
N THR A 41 14.96 -1.65 -11.14
CA THR A 41 16.07 -0.84 -11.72
C THR A 41 16.09 0.68 -11.48
N GLN A 42 14.96 1.30 -11.15
CA GLN A 42 14.77 2.72 -10.92
C GLN A 42 14.47 2.97 -9.44
N LEU A 43 14.98 4.07 -8.92
CA LEU A 43 14.75 4.49 -7.53
C LEU A 43 13.26 4.70 -7.30
N ALA A 44 12.76 4.13 -6.20
CA ALA A 44 11.43 4.38 -5.71
C ALA A 44 11.37 5.76 -5.03
N ILE A 45 10.20 6.42 -5.03
CA ILE A 45 10.02 7.71 -4.34
C ILE A 45 10.19 7.59 -2.82
N GLY A 46 9.90 6.40 -2.27
CA GLY A 46 10.00 6.11 -0.84
C GLY A 46 8.83 6.67 -0.03
N LEU A 47 8.76 6.26 1.25
CA LEU A 47 7.74 6.70 2.19
C LEU A 47 7.76 8.22 2.40
N ASP A 48 8.97 8.79 2.40
CA ASP A 48 9.20 10.21 2.70
C ASP A 48 8.77 11.17 1.58
N ALA A 49 8.43 10.66 0.41
CA ALA A 49 7.85 11.42 -0.69
C ALA A 49 6.32 11.35 -0.75
N LEU A 50 5.68 10.46 0.01
CA LEU A 50 4.22 10.33 -0.02
C LEU A 50 3.53 11.59 0.53
N PRO A 51 2.39 12.02 -0.03
CA PRO A 51 1.55 13.06 0.53
C PRO A 51 1.20 12.84 2.01
N THR A 52 1.04 13.93 2.75
CA THR A 52 0.87 13.89 4.22
C THR A 52 -0.40 13.13 4.63
N SER A 53 -1.49 13.27 3.86
CA SER A 53 -2.77 12.56 4.05
C SER A 53 -2.58 11.04 3.98
N ILE A 54 -1.87 10.57 2.95
CA ILE A 54 -1.58 9.16 2.69
C ILE A 54 -0.61 8.63 3.75
N ARG A 55 0.50 9.33 4.00
CA ARG A 55 1.55 8.89 4.94
C ARG A 55 1.02 8.72 6.36
N ASN A 56 0.16 9.63 6.80
CA ASN A 56 -0.40 9.64 8.15
C ASN A 56 -1.78 9.01 8.24
N SER A 57 -2.18 8.26 7.21
CA SER A 57 -3.48 7.60 7.19
C SER A 57 -3.68 6.68 8.39
N SER A 58 -4.84 6.78 9.03
CA SER A 58 -5.27 5.86 10.10
C SER A 58 -5.78 4.50 9.58
N VAL A 59 -5.88 4.35 8.26
CA VAL A 59 -6.47 3.17 7.58
C VAL A 59 -5.39 2.35 6.86
N LEU A 60 -4.44 3.01 6.20
CA LEU A 60 -3.38 2.34 5.43
C LEU A 60 -2.35 1.68 6.36
N THR A 61 -1.96 0.44 6.05
CA THR A 61 -0.92 -0.27 6.79
C THR A 61 0.47 0.11 6.31
N GLY A 62 1.52 -0.20 7.08
CA GLY A 62 2.89 0.00 6.62
C GLY A 62 3.21 -0.70 5.29
N ASN A 63 2.57 -1.84 5.02
CA ASN A 63 2.70 -2.53 3.72
C ASN A 63 2.01 -1.76 2.59
N HIS A 64 0.85 -1.15 2.85
CA HIS A 64 0.18 -0.28 1.87
C HIS A 64 1.07 0.91 1.51
N LEU A 65 1.63 1.58 2.52
CA LEU A 65 2.54 2.71 2.30
C LEU A 65 3.82 2.29 1.58
N GLY A 66 4.36 1.10 1.88
CA GLY A 66 5.48 0.53 1.16
C GLY A 66 5.17 0.25 -0.32
N GLN A 67 3.97 -0.23 -0.63
CA GLN A 67 3.52 -0.42 -2.02
C GLN A 67 3.39 0.90 -2.77
N LEU A 68 2.74 1.91 -2.16
CA LEU A 68 2.58 3.23 -2.74
C LEU A 68 3.92 3.93 -2.95
N GLY A 69 4.82 3.85 -1.97
CA GLY A 69 6.15 4.45 -2.05
C GLY A 69 7.12 3.75 -3.00
N ASN A 70 6.75 2.57 -3.55
CA ASN A 70 7.58 1.82 -4.49
C ASN A 70 7.42 2.27 -5.96
N VAL A 71 6.58 3.27 -6.22
CA VAL A 71 6.49 3.93 -7.54
C VAL A 71 7.72 4.79 -7.82
N HIS A 72 8.01 5.05 -9.09
CA HIS A 72 9.19 5.84 -9.52
C HIS A 72 8.94 7.34 -9.46
N GLU A 73 7.71 7.75 -9.68
CA GLU A 73 7.21 9.11 -9.53
C GLU A 73 5.79 9.05 -9.00
N GLU A 74 5.36 10.11 -8.32
CA GLU A 74 3.98 10.24 -7.88
C GLU A 74 3.04 10.26 -9.11
N PRO A 75 2.06 9.36 -9.21
CA PRO A 75 1.13 9.36 -10.33
C PRO A 75 0.35 10.66 -10.39
N SER A 76 0.05 11.12 -11.60
CA SER A 76 -0.92 12.20 -11.80
C SER A 76 -2.34 11.64 -11.87
N VAL A 77 -3.32 12.48 -11.56
CA VAL A 77 -4.74 12.16 -11.78
C VAL A 77 -4.94 11.90 -13.27
N ASP A 78 -5.41 10.71 -13.61
CA ASP A 78 -5.75 10.31 -14.97
C ASP A 78 -7.21 10.67 -15.26
N PRO A 79 -7.50 11.65 -16.15
CA PRO A 79 -8.87 12.03 -16.50
C PRO A 79 -9.68 10.90 -17.14
N SER A 80 -9.02 9.87 -17.65
CA SER A 80 -9.65 8.69 -18.24
C SER A 80 -9.98 7.61 -17.21
N PHE A 81 -9.53 7.74 -15.97
CA PHE A 81 -9.85 6.82 -14.89
C PHE A 81 -11.33 6.93 -14.51
N HIS A 82 -12.06 5.82 -14.67
CA HIS A 82 -13.48 5.73 -14.35
C HIS A 82 -13.72 4.60 -13.36
N ASP A 83 -14.18 4.97 -12.17
CA ASP A 83 -14.56 4.02 -11.12
C ASP A 83 -15.90 4.45 -10.51
N ASP A 84 -16.88 3.55 -10.54
CA ASP A 84 -18.23 3.86 -10.07
C ASP A 84 -18.30 3.97 -8.54
N ARG A 85 -17.44 3.26 -7.80
CA ARG A 85 -17.37 3.37 -6.34
C ARG A 85 -16.76 4.70 -5.94
N LEU A 86 -15.71 5.17 -6.64
CA LEU A 86 -15.14 6.49 -6.45
C LEU A 86 -16.20 7.59 -6.64
N LYS A 87 -16.96 7.54 -7.74
CA LYS A 87 -18.05 8.49 -8.00
C LYS A 87 -19.08 8.49 -6.89
N ASN A 88 -19.48 7.31 -6.42
CA ASN A 88 -20.43 7.18 -5.32
C ASN A 88 -19.86 7.78 -4.02
N ILE A 89 -18.60 7.50 -3.68
CA ILE A 89 -17.95 8.08 -2.48
C ILE A 89 -17.97 9.61 -2.56
N ILE A 90 -17.54 10.20 -3.67
CA ILE A 90 -17.56 11.65 -3.85
C ILE A 90 -18.98 12.20 -3.72
N GLN A 91 -19.97 11.57 -4.38
CA GLN A 91 -21.35 12.01 -4.36
C GLN A 91 -21.96 11.98 -2.95
N TYR A 92 -21.82 10.86 -2.23
CA TYR A 92 -22.45 10.66 -0.93
C TYR A 92 -21.76 11.43 0.20
N TYR A 93 -20.44 11.62 0.12
CA TYR A 93 -19.64 12.22 1.19
C TYR A 93 -19.15 13.65 0.88
N SER A 94 -19.60 14.25 -0.23
CA SER A 94 -19.25 15.62 -0.67
C SER A 94 -19.32 16.72 0.39
N ILE A 95 -20.22 16.58 1.36
CA ILE A 95 -20.45 17.56 2.43
C ILE A 95 -19.65 17.28 3.72
N ASN A 96 -18.93 16.16 3.79
CA ASN A 96 -18.13 15.77 4.95
C ASN A 96 -16.74 15.28 4.51
N PRO A 97 -15.77 16.20 4.37
CA PRO A 97 -14.43 15.89 3.87
C PRO A 97 -13.72 14.78 4.64
N ASN A 98 -13.86 14.75 5.97
CA ASN A 98 -13.18 13.76 6.81
C ASN A 98 -13.72 12.33 6.58
N GLU A 99 -15.04 12.17 6.43
CA GLU A 99 -15.62 10.85 6.11
C GLU A 99 -15.33 10.46 4.66
N MET A 100 -15.29 11.41 3.73
CA MET A 100 -14.90 11.14 2.35
C MET A 100 -13.47 10.60 2.28
N GLU A 101 -12.50 11.29 2.89
CA GLU A 101 -11.10 10.87 2.95
C GLU A 101 -10.98 9.44 3.52
N LYS A 102 -11.67 9.17 4.63
CA LYS A 102 -11.69 7.85 5.23
C LYS A 102 -12.21 6.75 4.29
N GLU A 103 -13.31 7.00 3.58
CA GLU A 103 -13.88 6.04 2.61
C GLU A 103 -12.95 5.82 1.39
N LEU A 104 -12.29 6.88 0.90
CA LEU A 104 -11.28 6.76 -0.15
C LEU A 104 -10.10 5.90 0.31
N HIS A 105 -9.61 6.11 1.52
CA HIS A 105 -8.50 5.32 2.06
C HIS A 105 -8.89 3.86 2.33
N LEU A 106 -10.14 3.61 2.76
CA LEU A 106 -10.66 2.25 2.89
C LEU A 106 -10.70 1.55 1.54
N TYR A 107 -11.20 2.23 0.51
CA TYR A 107 -11.25 1.64 -0.83
C TYR A 107 -9.84 1.42 -1.42
N ALA A 108 -8.94 2.39 -1.25
CA ALA A 108 -7.54 2.25 -1.66
C ALA A 108 -6.86 1.07 -0.95
N ALA A 109 -7.12 0.85 0.34
CA ALA A 109 -6.61 -0.31 1.08
C ALA A 109 -7.09 -1.64 0.45
N GLU A 110 -8.36 -1.73 0.06
CA GLU A 110 -8.88 -2.92 -0.64
C GLU A 110 -8.19 -3.17 -1.98
N LEU A 111 -7.92 -2.11 -2.76
CA LEU A 111 -7.20 -2.19 -4.03
C LEU A 111 -5.73 -2.61 -3.82
N LEU A 112 -5.07 -2.07 -2.80
CA LEU A 112 -3.69 -2.44 -2.44
C LEU A 112 -3.59 -3.90 -1.97
N ASN A 113 -4.59 -4.40 -1.25
CA ASN A 113 -4.68 -5.83 -0.92
C ASN A 113 -4.79 -6.72 -2.16
N GLN A 114 -5.35 -6.19 -3.25
CA GLN A 114 -5.44 -6.85 -4.57
C GLN A 114 -4.23 -6.57 -5.47
N GLN A 115 -3.19 -5.86 -4.98
CA GLN A 115 -2.02 -5.42 -5.76
C GLN A 115 -2.35 -4.46 -6.90
N LYS A 116 -3.50 -3.78 -6.85
CA LYS A 116 -3.93 -2.75 -7.82
C LYS A 116 -3.42 -1.37 -7.41
N VAL A 117 -2.10 -1.20 -7.47
CA VAL A 117 -1.41 0.00 -6.95
C VAL A 117 -1.77 1.26 -7.74
N THR A 118 -1.86 1.17 -9.06
CA THR A 118 -2.18 2.31 -9.94
C THR A 118 -3.58 2.84 -9.64
N GLU A 119 -4.55 1.94 -9.51
CA GLU A 119 -5.94 2.29 -9.20
C GLU A 119 -6.04 2.86 -7.80
N ALA A 120 -5.36 2.27 -6.82
CA ALA A 120 -5.33 2.81 -5.45
C ALA A 120 -4.80 4.25 -5.42
N TRP A 121 -3.78 4.57 -6.22
CA TRP A 121 -3.30 5.95 -6.40
C TRP A 121 -4.39 6.88 -6.95
N GLN A 122 -5.11 6.46 -7.99
CA GLN A 122 -6.21 7.28 -8.55
C GLN A 122 -7.32 7.54 -7.52
N ILE A 123 -7.64 6.56 -6.65
CA ILE A 123 -8.60 6.75 -5.56
C ILE A 123 -8.07 7.76 -4.52
N LEU A 124 -6.81 7.64 -4.10
CA LEU A 124 -6.23 8.51 -3.07
C LEU A 124 -6.09 9.96 -3.55
N LEU A 125 -5.63 10.17 -4.78
CA LEU A 125 -5.45 11.50 -5.37
C LEU A 125 -6.78 12.26 -5.53
N ALA A 126 -7.90 11.54 -5.69
CA ALA A 126 -9.21 12.16 -5.78
C ALA A 126 -9.66 12.86 -4.48
N GLY A 127 -9.07 12.50 -3.33
CA GLY A 127 -9.33 13.15 -2.04
C GLY A 127 -8.46 14.37 -1.76
N GLU A 128 -7.45 14.64 -2.59
CA GLU A 128 -6.54 15.79 -2.44
C GLU A 128 -6.90 16.99 -3.33
N LEU A 129 -7.87 16.83 -4.24
CA LEU A 129 -8.41 17.86 -5.11
C LEU A 129 -9.37 18.81 -4.37
#